data_AF-A0AAU3AEH0-F1
#
_entry.id   AF-A0AAU3AEH0-F1
#
_cell.length_a   1.000
_cell.length_b   1.000
_cell.length_c   1.000
_cell.angle_alpha   90.00
_cell.angle_beta   90.00
_cell.angle_gamma   90.00
#
_symmetry.space_group_name_H-M   'P 1'
#
loop_
_entity.id
_entity.type
_entity.pdbx_description
1 polymer ?
#
loop_
_entity_poly.entity_id
_entity_poly.type
_entity_poly.pdbx_seq_one_letter_code
_entity_poly.pdbx_strand_id
1 'polypeptide(L)'
;MVDFSKAKFSGGEVSFSDAKFTVDTGSFLDTEFTSSEVSFRGAEFSGGRVDFSRSTGEAPSGLVPLNGSALPTGLCLPAAWST
;
A
#
# COMPACT_ATOMS: atom_id res chain seq x y z
N MET A 1 15.25 -2.96 2.92
CA MET A 1 13.99 -3.65 3.25
C MET A 1 13.34 -2.98 4.42
N VAL A 2 12.15 -2.42 4.20
CA VAL A 2 11.26 -1.94 5.25
C VAL A 2 10.13 -2.96 5.39
N ASP A 3 9.92 -3.45 6.61
CA ASP A 3 8.92 -4.47 6.91
C ASP A 3 7.88 -3.88 7.87
N PHE A 4 6.66 -3.73 7.37
CA PHE A 4 5.49 -3.31 8.13
C PHE A 4 4.53 -4.50 8.36
N SER A 5 4.99 -5.73 8.16
CA SER A 5 4.12 -6.89 8.32
C SER A 5 3.56 -6.95 9.74
N LYS A 6 2.25 -7.21 9.86
CA LYS A 6 1.49 -7.21 11.12
C LYS A 6 1.40 -5.85 11.81
N ALA A 7 1.78 -4.76 11.15
CA ALA A 7 1.54 -3.43 11.67
C ALA A 7 0.04 -3.14 11.71
N LYS A 8 -0.35 -2.26 12.65
CA LYS A 8 -1.70 -1.72 12.73
C LYS A 8 -1.61 -0.21 12.56
N PHE A 9 -2.20 0.28 11.48
CA PHE A 9 -2.36 1.70 11.22
C PHE A 9 -3.78 2.11 11.65
N SER A 10 -3.87 2.71 12.84
CA SER A 10 -5.13 3.11 13.46
C SER A 10 -5.05 4.51 14.07
N GLY A 11 -5.94 5.42 13.67
CA GLY A 11 -6.22 6.66 14.41
C GLY A 11 -5.22 7.81 14.24
N GLY A 12 -4.56 7.96 13.09
CA GLY A 12 -3.76 9.14 12.75
C GLY A 12 -3.27 9.16 11.31
N GLU A 13 -2.85 10.35 10.84
CA GLU A 13 -2.32 10.59 9.49
C GLU A 13 -0.99 9.85 9.27
N VAL A 14 -0.96 8.92 8.32
CA VAL A 14 0.25 8.22 7.88
C VAL A 14 0.45 8.49 6.40
N SER A 15 1.38 9.40 6.10
CA SER A 15 1.68 9.77 4.72
C SER A 15 2.94 9.05 4.21
N PHE A 16 2.76 8.27 3.15
CA PHE A 16 3.81 7.77 2.27
C PHE A 16 3.79 8.53 0.93
N SER A 17 3.28 9.76 0.92
CA SER A 17 3.23 10.56 -0.30
C SER A 17 4.65 10.77 -0.85
N ASP A 18 4.81 10.66 -2.17
CA ASP A 18 6.09 10.78 -2.88
C ASP A 18 7.18 9.77 -2.43
N ALA A 19 6.81 8.74 -1.65
CA ALA A 19 7.74 7.69 -1.25
C ALA A 19 8.12 6.82 -2.45
N LYS A 20 9.41 6.46 -2.56
CA LYS A 20 9.92 5.59 -3.61
C LYS A 20 10.17 4.19 -3.07
N PHE A 21 9.39 3.22 -3.53
CA PHE A 21 9.53 1.81 -3.23
C PHE A 21 10.29 1.12 -4.37
N THR A 22 11.55 0.73 -4.12
CA THR A 22 12.41 0.03 -5.09
C THR A 22 12.55 -1.47 -4.76
N VAL A 23 13.35 -2.20 -5.56
CA VAL A 23 13.50 -3.68 -5.66
C VAL A 23 13.32 -4.49 -4.36
N ASP A 24 13.63 -3.95 -3.18
CA ASP A 24 13.65 -4.71 -1.92
C ASP A 24 12.99 -3.97 -0.74
N THR A 25 12.00 -3.09 -0.99
CA THR A 25 11.74 -2.00 -0.04
C THR A 25 10.51 -2.15 0.86
N GLY A 26 9.49 -2.95 0.54
CA GLY A 26 8.25 -2.92 1.34
C GLY A 26 7.50 -4.25 1.46
N SER A 27 7.25 -4.69 2.69
CA SER A 27 6.23 -5.71 3.02
C SER A 27 5.15 -5.10 3.91
N PHE A 28 3.89 -5.26 3.52
CA PHE A 28 2.71 -4.89 4.31
C PHE A 28 1.81 -6.11 4.56
N LEU A 29 2.43 -7.29 4.63
CA LEU A 29 1.73 -8.56 4.86
C LEU A 29 0.99 -8.56 6.22
N ASP A 30 -0.27 -9.02 6.23
CA ASP A 30 -1.11 -9.08 7.44
C ASP A 30 -1.24 -7.72 8.18
N THR A 31 -1.16 -6.60 7.45
CA THR A 31 -1.30 -5.25 8.03
C THR A 31 -2.77 -4.85 8.14
N GLU A 32 -3.14 -4.24 9.26
CA GLU A 32 -4.50 -3.74 9.49
C GLU A 32 -4.57 -2.22 9.28
N PHE A 33 -5.46 -1.78 8.37
CA PHE A 33 -5.72 -0.36 8.07
C PHE A 33 -7.12 0.03 8.56
N THR A 34 -7.23 0.59 9.76
CA THR A 34 -8.52 0.85 10.43
C THR A 34 -8.89 2.33 10.54
N SER A 35 -8.21 3.23 9.81
CA SER A 35 -8.51 4.66 9.80
C SER A 35 -8.03 5.27 8.48
N SER A 36 -8.88 6.09 7.85
CA SER A 36 -8.84 6.51 6.44
C SER A 36 -7.71 7.48 6.05
N GLU A 37 -6.61 7.49 6.78
CA GLU A 37 -5.60 8.55 6.73
C GLU A 37 -4.23 8.04 6.27
N VAL A 38 -4.20 6.86 5.63
CA VAL A 38 -3.00 6.36 4.95
C VAL A 38 -3.02 6.82 3.49
N SER A 39 -2.03 7.62 3.10
CA SER A 39 -1.89 8.15 1.74
C SER A 39 -0.60 7.66 1.08
N PHE A 40 -0.72 7.12 -0.12
CA PHE A 40 0.37 6.78 -1.04
C PHE A 40 0.35 7.68 -2.28
N ARG A 41 -0.26 8.86 -2.18
CA ARG A 41 -0.37 9.78 -3.33
C ARG A 41 1.02 10.16 -3.85
N GLY A 42 1.26 9.89 -5.14
CA GLY A 42 2.56 10.17 -5.76
C GLY A 42 3.66 9.17 -5.40
N ALA A 43 3.37 8.13 -4.62
CA ALA A 43 4.34 7.09 -4.34
C ALA A 43 4.73 6.35 -5.63
N GLU A 44 6.03 6.16 -5.81
CA GLU A 44 6.61 5.49 -6.97
C GLU A 44 6.92 4.04 -6.61
N PHE A 45 6.25 3.09 -7.26
CA PHE A 45 6.55 1.67 -7.15
C PHE A 45 7.35 1.25 -8.39
N SER A 46 8.69 1.24 -8.28
CA SER A 46 9.56 0.97 -9.41
C SER A 46 10.59 -0.10 -9.09
N GLY A 47 10.40 -1.27 -9.72
CA GLY A 47 11.36 -2.37 -9.71
C GLY A 47 11.23 -3.36 -8.56
N GLY A 48 10.45 -3.06 -7.51
CA GLY A 48 10.28 -3.95 -6.34
C GLY A 48 8.87 -4.45 -6.11
N ARG A 49 8.78 -5.63 -5.49
CA ARG A 49 7.51 -6.18 -5.02
C ARG A 49 7.11 -5.50 -3.72
N VAL A 50 5.95 -4.86 -3.69
CA VAL A 50 5.30 -4.39 -2.46
C VAL A 50 4.04 -5.20 -2.25
N ASP A 51 4.00 -5.94 -1.14
CA ASP A 51 2.97 -6.95 -0.89
C ASP A 51 1.96 -6.51 0.18
N PHE A 52 0.71 -6.34 -0.25
CA PHE A 52 -0.48 -6.05 0.57
C PHE A 52 -1.50 -7.22 0.53
N SER A 53 -1.16 -8.37 -0.05
CA SER A 53 -2.12 -9.45 -0.34
C SER A 53 -2.95 -9.94 0.85
N ARG A 54 -2.45 -9.76 2.08
CA ARG A 54 -3.08 -10.15 3.34
C ARG A 54 -3.48 -8.97 4.22
N SER A 55 -3.42 -7.73 3.72
CA SER A 55 -3.88 -6.58 4.48
C SER A 55 -5.40 -6.50 4.52
N THR A 56 -5.93 -5.95 5.60
CA THR A 56 -7.36 -5.82 5.86
C THR A 56 -7.74 -4.38 6.19
N GLY A 57 -9.00 -4.04 5.97
CA GLY A 57 -9.55 -2.71 6.27
C GLY A 57 -9.74 -1.86 5.01
N GLU A 58 -9.74 -0.53 5.17
CA GLU A 58 -9.95 0.41 4.06
C GLU A 58 -8.70 0.51 3.18
N ALA A 59 -8.92 0.57 1.86
CA ALA A 59 -7.82 0.76 0.92
C ALA A 59 -7.18 2.15 1.12
N PRO A 60 -5.85 2.23 1.28
CA PRO A 60 -5.15 3.50 1.37
C PRO A 60 -5.37 4.36 0.11
N SER A 61 -5.49 5.67 0.30
CA SER A 61 -5.64 6.59 -0.82
C SER A 61 -4.38 6.63 -1.67
N GLY A 62 -4.53 6.72 -3.00
CA GLY A 62 -3.39 6.74 -3.93
C GLY A 62 -2.70 5.39 -4.16
N LEU A 63 -3.10 4.32 -3.44
CA LEU A 63 -2.59 2.96 -3.65
C LEU A 63 -3.32 2.25 -4.81
N VAL A 64 -4.64 2.42 -4.87
CA VAL A 64 -5.48 1.88 -5.94
C VAL A 64 -5.61 2.94 -7.05
N PRO A 65 -5.22 2.63 -8.30
CA PRO A 65 -5.39 3.57 -9.40
C PRO A 65 -6.86 3.88 -9.65
N LEU A 66 -7.19 5.16 -9.86
CA LEU A 66 -8.55 5.58 -10.17
C LEU A 66 -8.95 5.08 -11.58
N ASN A 67 -10.15 4.50 -11.68
CA ASN A 67 -10.86 4.21 -12.95
C ASN A 67 -10.05 3.41 -13.99
N GLY A 68 -9.55 2.22 -13.61
CA GLY A 68 -9.02 1.25 -14.57
C GLY A 68 -7.61 1.53 -15.10
N SER A 69 -6.87 2.46 -14.48
CA SER A 69 -5.43 2.57 -14.71
C SER A 69 -4.72 1.30 -14.24
N ALA A 70 -3.71 0.87 -14.99
CA ALA A 70 -2.95 -0.33 -14.66
C ALA A 70 -2.34 -0.23 -13.27
N LEU A 71 -2.43 -1.31 -12.50
CA LEU A 71 -1.71 -1.41 -11.22
C LEU A 71 -0.21 -1.22 -11.46
N PRO A 72 0.49 -0.43 -10.63
CA PRO A 72 1.93 -0.31 -10.70
C PRO A 72 2.58 -1.69 -10.66
N THR A 73 3.54 -1.92 -11.55
CA THR A 73 4.25 -3.20 -11.62
C THR A 73 4.93 -3.48 -10.28
N GLY A 74 4.69 -4.66 -9.71
CA GLY A 74 5.23 -5.06 -8.40
C GLY A 74 4.30 -4.81 -7.22
N LEU A 75 3.17 -4.13 -7.41
CA LEU A 75 2.16 -3.95 -6.36
C LEU A 75 1.23 -5.17 -6.30
N CYS A 76 1.17 -5.84 -5.15
CA CYS A 76 0.24 -6.95 -4.92
C CYS A 76 -0.83 -6.52 -3.92
N LEU A 77 -2.07 -6.34 -4.38
CA LEU A 77 -3.20 -5.89 -3.56
C LEU A 77 -4.05 -7.06 -3.07
N PRO A 78 -4.76 -6.91 -1.93
CA PRO A 78 -5.77 -7.86 -1.53
C PRO A 78 -6.99 -7.75 -2.47
N ALA A 79 -7.74 -8.85 -2.60
CA ALA A 79 -8.92 -8.90 -3.46
C ALA A 79 -9.96 -7.81 -3.12
N ALA A 80 -10.08 -7.46 -1.83
CA ALA A 80 -10.99 -6.42 -1.35
C ALA A 80 -10.66 -5.01 -1.85
N TRP A 81 -9.43 -4.75 -2.28
CA TRP A 81 -8.98 -3.44 -2.77
C TRP A 81 -8.81 -3.42 -4.30
N SER A 82 -9.05 -4.54 -4.96
CA SER A 82 -8.84 -4.72 -6.41
C SER A 82 -10.15 -4.60 -7.21
N THR A 83 -11.19 -3.97 -6.65
CA THR A 83 -12.55 -3.89 -7.22
C THR A 83 -12.90 -2.50 -7.73
#